data_AF-A0A2W1ZPN5-F1
#
_entry.id   AF-A0A2W1ZPN5-F1
#
_cell.length_a   1.000
_cell.length_b   1.000
_cell.length_c   1.000
_cell.angle_alpha   90.00
_cell.angle_beta   90.00
_cell.angle_gamma   90.00
#
_symmetry.space_group_name_H-M   'P 1'
#
loop_
_entity.id
_entity.type
_entity.pdbx_description
1 polymer ?
#
loop_
_entity_poly.entity_id
_entity_poly.type
_entity_poly.pdbx_seq_one_letter_code
_entity_poly.pdbx_strand_id
1 'polypeptide(L)'
;MWGVAEDKYSPHEIAFAHEAARRREQRGWTLGEMADALRSEGIDYANSMTVSRTEKLQRPIRMNEALAYARIFQTSVDQMTSTGKIDREILTANELAEMVHNFMETVLAQVGHVRWNWLEARKVRDELMSREASEMTPSQQERHAEVVRRLDALIATNVPAELERAWNEAPGL
;
A
#
# COMPACT_ATOMS: atom_id res chain seq x y z
N MET A 1 -28.55 7.32 -12.83
CA MET A 1 -29.07 6.21 -13.64
C MET A 1 -28.62 6.46 -15.07
N TRP A 2 -27.49 5.89 -15.47
CA TRP A 2 -26.88 6.11 -16.79
C TRP A 2 -27.33 4.98 -17.72
N GLY A 3 -28.28 5.27 -18.61
CA GLY A 3 -28.61 4.37 -19.71
C GLY A 3 -27.47 4.41 -20.73
N VAL A 4 -26.59 3.43 -20.69
CA VAL A 4 -25.56 3.23 -21.72
C VAL A 4 -26.08 2.16 -22.67
N ALA A 5 -25.94 2.42 -23.97
CA ALA A 5 -26.31 1.53 -25.06
C ALA A 5 -25.66 0.13 -24.91
N GLU A 6 -26.36 -0.81 -24.28
CA GLU A 6 -25.91 -2.20 -24.10
C GLU A 6 -25.66 -2.91 -25.44
N ASP A 7 -26.27 -2.44 -26.54
CA ASP A 7 -26.11 -3.06 -27.87
C ASP A 7 -24.79 -2.72 -28.59
N LYS A 8 -23.99 -1.76 -28.11
CA LYS A 8 -22.79 -1.29 -28.84
C LYS A 8 -21.51 -2.05 -28.49
N TYR A 9 -21.41 -2.62 -27.29
CA TYR A 9 -20.18 -3.24 -26.79
C TYR A 9 -20.46 -4.63 -26.25
N SER A 10 -19.53 -5.55 -26.48
CA SER A 10 -19.63 -6.89 -25.94
C SER A 10 -19.52 -6.89 -24.40
N PRO A 11 -20.10 -7.90 -23.72
CA PRO A 11 -19.93 -8.07 -22.26
C PRO A 11 -18.46 -8.09 -21.82
N HIS A 12 -17.56 -8.60 -22.66
CA HIS A 12 -16.11 -8.62 -22.42
C HIS A 12 -15.47 -7.23 -22.46
N GLU A 13 -15.89 -6.36 -23.39
CA GLU A 13 -15.42 -4.97 -23.43
C GLU A 13 -15.92 -4.20 -22.21
N ILE A 14 -17.17 -4.42 -21.79
CA ILE A 14 -17.74 -3.83 -20.59
C ILE A 14 -16.95 -4.27 -19.35
N ALA A 15 -16.71 -5.58 -19.21
CA ALA A 15 -15.91 -6.14 -18.12
C ALA A 15 -14.50 -5.52 -18.08
N PHE A 16 -13.84 -5.43 -19.24
CA PHE A 16 -12.51 -4.83 -19.35
C PHE A 16 -12.49 -3.38 -18.87
N ALA A 17 -13.42 -2.55 -19.35
CA ALA A 17 -13.43 -1.14 -19.01
C ALA A 17 -13.65 -0.90 -17.51
N HIS A 18 -14.56 -1.66 -16.90
CA HIS A 18 -14.81 -1.60 -15.46
C HIS A 18 -13.60 -2.07 -14.66
N GLU A 19 -12.98 -3.16 -15.08
CA GLU A 19 -11.82 -3.72 -14.38
C GLU A 19 -10.59 -2.81 -14.49
N ALA A 20 -10.38 -2.19 -15.65
CA ALA A 20 -9.32 -1.21 -15.84
C ALA A 20 -9.49 0.01 -14.91
N ALA A 21 -10.71 0.55 -14.82
CA ALA A 21 -11.02 1.66 -13.91
C ALA A 21 -10.82 1.25 -12.45
N ARG A 22 -11.37 0.12 -12.03
CA ARG A 22 -11.28 -0.40 -10.66
C ARG A 22 -9.82 -0.58 -10.23
N ARG A 23 -9.00 -1.26 -11.04
CA ARG A 23 -7.58 -1.52 -10.73
C ARG A 23 -6.72 -0.26 -10.70
N ARG A 24 -7.04 0.73 -11.53
CA ARG A 24 -6.39 2.05 -11.47
C ARG A 24 -6.73 2.77 -10.16
N GLU A 25 -8.01 2.79 -9.80
CA GLU A 25 -8.49 3.44 -8.58
C GLU A 25 -7.94 2.79 -7.31
N GLN A 26 -7.86 1.45 -7.27
CA GLN A 26 -7.26 0.72 -6.16
C GLN A 26 -5.78 1.03 -5.95
N ARG A 27 -5.05 1.39 -7.00
CA ARG A 27 -3.66 1.85 -6.92
C ARG A 27 -3.54 3.32 -6.51
N GLY A 28 -4.66 4.04 -6.36
CA GLY A 28 -4.68 5.49 -6.12
C GLY A 28 -4.20 6.30 -7.32
N TRP A 29 -4.14 5.72 -8.51
CA TRP A 29 -3.60 6.37 -9.69
C TRP A 29 -4.61 7.31 -10.37
N THR A 30 -4.13 8.49 -10.74
CA THR A 30 -4.80 9.41 -11.65
C THR A 30 -4.84 8.86 -13.07
N LEU A 31 -5.70 9.44 -13.92
CA LEU A 31 -5.74 9.13 -15.35
C LEU A 31 -4.40 9.46 -16.05
N GLY A 32 -3.67 10.46 -15.54
CA GLY A 32 -2.36 10.85 -16.07
C GLY A 32 -1.31 9.79 -15.80
N GLU A 33 -1.20 9.34 -14.55
CA GLU A 33 -0.25 8.30 -14.15
C GLU A 33 -0.52 6.97 -14.89
N MET A 34 -1.79 6.62 -15.10
CA MET A 34 -2.11 5.45 -15.91
C MET A 34 -1.69 5.62 -17.38
N ALA A 35 -1.82 6.83 -17.92
CA ALA A 35 -1.35 7.11 -19.29
C ALA A 35 0.18 7.05 -19.38
N ASP A 36 0.89 7.55 -18.37
CA ASP A 36 2.35 7.42 -18.26
C ASP A 36 2.78 5.95 -18.24
N ALA A 37 2.11 5.12 -17.43
CA ALA A 37 2.37 3.68 -17.37
C ALA A 37 2.13 3.00 -18.73
N LEU A 38 1.04 3.33 -19.42
CA LEU A 38 0.76 2.80 -20.76
C LEU A 38 1.83 3.21 -21.79
N ARG A 39 2.33 4.45 -21.73
CA ARG A 39 3.43 4.89 -22.59
C ARG A 39 4.72 4.11 -22.30
N SER A 40 5.01 3.83 -21.03
CA SER A 40 6.17 3.00 -20.65
C SER A 40 6.08 1.56 -21.18
N GLU A 41 4.86 1.08 -21.46
CA GLU A 41 4.58 -0.22 -22.08
C GLU A 41 4.49 -0.17 -23.62
N GLY A 42 4.93 0.94 -24.24
CA GLY A 42 4.98 1.10 -25.70
C GLY A 42 3.67 1.58 -26.34
N ILE A 43 2.73 2.10 -25.55
CA ILE A 43 1.50 2.75 -26.09
C ILE A 43 1.75 4.26 -26.17
N ASP A 44 2.59 4.69 -27.11
CA ASP A 44 3.10 6.08 -27.19
C ASP A 44 2.02 7.16 -27.28
N TYR A 45 0.87 6.84 -27.87
CA TYR A 45 -0.26 7.75 -28.02
C TYR A 45 -1.16 7.84 -26.78
N ALA A 46 -0.90 7.05 -25.73
CA ALA A 46 -1.71 7.07 -24.53
C ALA A 46 -1.64 8.45 -23.85
N ASN A 47 -2.79 8.95 -23.44
CA ASN A 47 -2.96 10.19 -22.67
C ASN A 47 -4.19 10.04 -21.76
N SER A 48 -4.38 10.96 -20.82
CA SER A 48 -5.47 10.88 -19.83
C SER A 48 -6.86 10.77 -20.47
N MET A 49 -7.08 11.41 -21.63
CA MET A 49 -8.34 11.31 -22.37
C MET A 49 -8.53 9.92 -23.00
N THR A 50 -7.45 9.32 -23.48
CA THR A 50 -7.43 7.97 -24.05
C THR A 50 -7.76 6.92 -22.98
N VAL A 51 -7.20 7.07 -21.79
CA VAL A 51 -7.54 6.24 -20.61
C VAL A 51 -9.01 6.43 -20.24
N SER A 52 -9.44 7.68 -20.03
CA SER A 52 -10.83 8.03 -19.68
C SER A 52 -11.86 7.46 -20.67
N ARG A 53 -11.59 7.57 -21.98
CA ARG A 53 -12.49 7.03 -23.01
C ARG A 53 -12.54 5.50 -23.02
N THR A 54 -11.43 4.84 -22.66
CA THR A 54 -11.40 3.38 -22.51
C THR A 54 -12.26 2.95 -21.34
N GLU A 55 -12.02 3.54 -20.16
CA GLU A 55 -12.73 3.23 -18.92
C GLU A 55 -14.24 3.56 -18.98
N LYS A 56 -14.62 4.56 -19.77
CA LYS A 56 -16.03 4.97 -19.97
C LYS A 56 -16.71 4.27 -21.14
N LEU A 57 -16.09 3.27 -21.78
CA LEU A 57 -16.64 2.60 -22.97
C LEU A 57 -17.01 3.59 -24.09
N GLN A 58 -16.21 4.64 -24.27
CA GLN A 58 -16.37 5.63 -25.35
C GLN A 58 -15.47 5.33 -26.55
N ARG A 59 -14.61 4.31 -26.43
CA ARG A 59 -13.86 3.72 -27.53
C ARG A 59 -13.64 2.22 -27.24
N PRO A 60 -13.65 1.36 -28.27
CA PRO A 60 -13.20 -0.02 -28.10
C PRO A 60 -11.70 -0.03 -27.78
N ILE A 61 -11.28 -0.94 -26.90
CA ILE A 61 -9.88 -1.14 -26.60
C ILE A 61 -9.21 -2.00 -27.67
N ARG A 62 -7.98 -1.66 -28.04
CA ARG A 62 -7.18 -2.48 -28.97
C ARG A 62 -6.44 -3.59 -28.21
N MET A 63 -6.17 -4.72 -28.86
CA MET A 63 -5.50 -5.87 -28.22
C MET A 63 -4.13 -5.51 -27.63
N ASN A 64 -3.34 -4.68 -28.31
CA ASN A 64 -2.05 -4.22 -27.80
C ASN A 64 -2.18 -3.37 -26.52
N GLU A 65 -3.22 -2.53 -26.44
CA GLU A 65 -3.54 -1.77 -25.23
C GLU A 65 -3.97 -2.70 -24.11
N ALA A 66 -4.87 -3.65 -24.39
CA ALA A 66 -5.33 -4.62 -23.39
C ALA A 66 -4.18 -5.45 -22.80
N LEU A 67 -3.22 -5.87 -23.63
CA LEU A 67 -2.01 -6.54 -23.18
C LEU A 67 -1.11 -5.63 -22.32
N ALA A 68 -1.01 -4.35 -22.65
CA ALA A 68 -0.26 -3.38 -21.84
C ALA A 68 -0.91 -3.18 -20.45
N TYR A 69 -2.24 -3.00 -20.41
CA TYR A 69 -3.00 -2.95 -19.16
C TYR A 69 -2.77 -4.21 -18.31
N ALA A 70 -2.84 -5.38 -18.93
CA ALA A 70 -2.62 -6.65 -18.24
C ALA A 70 -1.22 -6.73 -17.59
N ARG A 71 -0.16 -6.28 -18.29
CA ARG A 71 1.20 -6.23 -17.72
C ARG A 71 1.33 -5.23 -16.58
N ILE A 72 0.82 -4.01 -16.75
CA ILE A 72 0.83 -2.96 -15.71
C ILE A 72 0.16 -3.46 -14.44
N PHE A 73 -0.95 -4.17 -14.60
CA PHE A 73 -1.73 -4.68 -13.49
C PHE A 73 -1.32 -6.07 -13.01
N GLN A 74 -0.30 -6.69 -13.62
CA GLN A 74 0.17 -8.03 -13.33
C GLN A 74 -0.97 -9.08 -13.35
N THR A 75 -1.82 -8.98 -14.36
CA THR A 75 -2.99 -9.82 -14.58
C THR A 75 -3.01 -10.34 -16.02
N SER A 76 -4.08 -11.01 -16.44
CA SER A 76 -4.28 -11.46 -17.82
C SER A 76 -5.44 -10.73 -18.50
N VAL A 77 -5.43 -10.65 -19.82
CA VAL A 77 -6.57 -10.11 -20.59
C VAL A 77 -7.82 -10.94 -20.35
N ASP A 78 -7.69 -12.25 -20.21
CA ASP A 78 -8.79 -13.16 -19.88
C ASP A 78 -9.46 -12.75 -18.56
N GLN A 79 -8.68 -12.56 -17.50
CA GLN A 79 -9.16 -12.05 -16.21
C GLN A 79 -9.79 -10.65 -16.34
N MET A 80 -9.18 -9.75 -17.11
CA MET A 80 -9.74 -8.41 -17.33
C MET A 80 -11.06 -8.42 -18.09
N THR A 81 -11.26 -9.41 -18.97
CA THR A 81 -12.48 -9.56 -19.77
C THR A 81 -13.47 -10.56 -19.17
N SER A 82 -13.20 -11.11 -17.99
CA SER A 82 -14.04 -12.16 -17.42
C SER A 82 -15.43 -11.65 -17.10
N THR A 83 -16.43 -12.30 -17.69
CA THR A 83 -17.85 -11.99 -17.49
C THR A 83 -18.46 -12.84 -16.38
N GLY A 84 -17.78 -13.93 -15.97
CA GLY A 84 -18.19 -14.79 -14.88
C GLY A 84 -18.29 -14.01 -13.58
N LYS A 85 -19.47 -13.99 -12.95
CA LYS A 85 -19.67 -13.33 -11.65
C LYS A 85 -18.79 -13.98 -10.58
N ILE A 86 -18.75 -15.31 -10.56
CA ILE A 86 -17.95 -16.09 -9.61
C ILE A 86 -16.44 -15.86 -9.85
N ASP A 87 -15.98 -15.86 -11.10
CA ASP A 87 -14.57 -15.62 -11.41
C ASP A 87 -14.12 -14.22 -10.97
N ARG A 88 -14.99 -13.21 -11.12
CA ARG A 88 -14.74 -11.85 -10.62
C ARG A 88 -14.72 -11.78 -9.09
N GLU A 89 -15.62 -12.50 -8.42
CA GLU A 89 -15.62 -12.59 -6.95
C GLU A 89 -14.34 -13.27 -6.43
N ILE A 90 -13.91 -14.38 -7.06
CA ILE A 90 -12.67 -15.08 -6.72
C ILE A 90 -11.46 -14.18 -6.95
N LEU A 91 -11.40 -13.50 -8.09
CA LEU A 91 -10.30 -12.59 -8.41
C LEU A 91 -10.24 -11.41 -7.44
N THR A 92 -11.39 -10.82 -7.10
CA THR A 92 -11.47 -9.75 -6.10
C THR A 92 -11.02 -10.23 -4.72
N ALA A 93 -11.42 -11.45 -4.33
CA ALA A 93 -11.00 -12.04 -3.06
C ALA A 93 -9.49 -12.30 -3.01
N ASN A 94 -8.89 -12.80 -4.10
CA ASN A 94 -7.44 -13.03 -4.17
C ASN A 94 -6.65 -11.72 -4.09
N GLU A 95 -7.08 -10.67 -4.79
CA GLU A 95 -6.42 -9.36 -4.71
C GLU A 95 -6.51 -8.75 -3.33
N LEU A 96 -7.68 -8.87 -2.67
CA LEU A 96 -7.84 -8.40 -1.31
C LEU A 96 -6.92 -9.20 -0.36
N ALA A 97 -6.85 -10.52 -0.54
CA ALA A 97 -5.98 -11.38 0.27
C ALA A 97 -4.50 -11.01 0.10
N GLU A 98 -4.03 -10.79 -1.12
CA GLU A 98 -2.66 -10.34 -1.41
C GLU A 98 -2.38 -8.95 -0.83
N MET A 99 -3.31 -8.00 -1.00
CA MET A 99 -3.17 -6.66 -0.44
C MET A 99 -3.07 -6.69 1.08
N VAL A 100 -3.95 -7.44 1.74
CA VAL A 100 -3.93 -7.61 3.20
C VAL A 100 -2.64 -8.30 3.63
N HIS A 101 -2.21 -9.35 2.93
CA HIS A 101 -0.98 -10.07 3.24
C HIS A 101 0.24 -9.16 3.19
N ASN A 102 0.44 -8.41 2.10
CA ASN A 102 1.56 -7.48 1.93
C ASN A 102 1.54 -6.37 3.00
N PHE A 103 0.35 -5.87 3.34
CA PHE A 103 0.19 -4.90 4.42
C PHE A 103 0.58 -5.49 5.78
N MET A 104 0.14 -6.72 6.09
CA MET A 104 0.50 -7.41 7.33
C MET A 104 2.01 -7.61 7.44
N GLU A 105 2.69 -8.03 6.38
CA GLU A 105 4.16 -8.17 6.39
C GLU A 105 4.85 -6.85 6.71
N THR A 106 4.39 -5.76 6.12
CA THR A 106 4.91 -4.41 6.38
C THR A 106 4.71 -4.01 7.85
N VAL A 107 3.50 -4.22 8.39
CA VAL A 107 3.19 -3.91 9.80
C VAL A 107 4.05 -4.74 10.74
N LEU A 108 4.20 -6.04 10.48
CA LEU A 108 5.02 -6.93 11.30
C LEU A 108 6.50 -6.52 11.30
N ALA A 109 7.04 -6.15 10.13
CA ALA A 109 8.41 -5.64 10.03
C ALA A 109 8.59 -4.35 10.84
N GLN A 110 7.65 -3.40 10.74
CA GLN A 110 7.69 -2.16 11.51
C GLN A 110 7.60 -2.40 13.01
N VAL A 111 6.68 -3.27 13.47
CA VAL A 111 6.58 -3.68 14.88
C VAL A 111 7.89 -4.29 15.37
N GLY A 112 8.52 -5.14 14.55
CA GLY A 112 9.84 -5.70 14.83
C GLY A 112 10.91 -4.62 15.03
N HIS A 113 10.96 -3.62 14.15
CA HIS A 113 11.89 -2.49 14.25
C HIS A 113 11.66 -1.63 15.49
N VAL A 114 10.41 -1.30 15.82
CA VAL A 114 10.09 -0.52 17.02
C VAL A 114 10.51 -1.28 18.28
N ARG A 115 10.23 -2.58 18.35
CA ARG A 115 10.67 -3.43 19.48
C ARG A 115 12.19 -3.46 19.61
N TRP A 116 12.91 -3.64 18.50
CA TRP A 116 14.37 -3.60 18.48
C TRP A 116 14.93 -2.28 19.00
N ASN A 117 14.44 -1.15 18.47
CA ASN A 117 14.88 0.19 18.88
C ASN A 117 14.60 0.47 20.36
N TRP A 118 13.46 0.00 20.88
CA TRP A 118 13.13 0.12 22.30
C TRP A 118 14.09 -0.68 23.19
N LEU A 119 14.45 -1.91 22.79
CA LEU A 119 15.44 -2.71 23.51
C LEU A 119 16.83 -2.06 23.48
N GLU A 120 17.24 -1.52 22.33
CA GLU A 120 18.52 -0.85 22.20
C GLU A 120 18.57 0.44 23.04
N ALA A 121 17.49 1.23 23.06
CA ALA A 121 17.38 2.40 23.92
C ALA A 121 17.54 2.03 25.41
N ARG A 122 16.93 0.92 25.84
CA ARG A 122 17.09 0.38 27.20
C ARG A 122 18.52 -0.01 27.50
N LYS A 123 19.16 -0.75 26.58
CA LYS A 123 20.56 -1.14 26.72
C LYS A 123 21.49 0.07 26.83
N VAL A 124 21.34 1.05 25.94
CA VAL A 124 22.13 2.31 25.97
C VAL A 124 21.91 3.06 27.27
N ARG A 125 20.66 3.13 27.76
CA ARG A 125 20.33 3.76 29.06
C ARG A 125 21.03 3.04 30.20
N ASP A 126 20.96 1.71 30.24
CA ASP A 126 21.60 0.90 31.28
C ASP A 126 23.14 1.07 31.25
N GLU A 127 23.76 1.11 30.07
CA GLU A 127 25.20 1.38 29.89
C GLU A 127 25.61 2.80 30.30
N LEU A 128 24.76 3.80 30.04
CA LEU A 128 25.01 5.16 30.50
C LEU A 128 24.94 5.24 32.03
N MET A 129 23.93 4.60 32.63
CA MET A 129 23.74 4.58 34.08
C MET A 129 24.83 3.83 34.83
N SER A 130 25.56 2.91 34.19
CA SER A 130 26.69 2.22 34.80
C SER A 130 27.98 3.05 34.87
N ARG A 131 28.04 4.24 34.25
CA ARG A 131 29.23 5.10 34.29
C ARG A 131 29.32 5.86 35.61
N GLU A 132 30.52 5.93 36.19
CA GLU A 132 30.72 6.70 37.42
C GLU A 132 30.73 8.21 37.13
N ALA A 133 30.08 8.99 38.00
CA ALA A 133 30.04 10.46 37.86
C ALA A 133 31.43 11.12 37.94
N SER A 134 32.37 10.46 38.64
CA SER A 134 33.78 10.84 38.77
C SER A 134 34.53 10.87 37.43
N GLU A 135 34.07 10.10 36.44
CA GLU A 135 34.69 10.02 35.11
C GLU A 135 34.27 11.16 34.17
N MET A 136 33.35 12.02 34.61
CA MET A 136 32.70 13.03 33.76
C MET A 136 32.95 14.45 34.28
N THR A 137 33.23 15.37 33.36
CA THR A 137 33.19 16.81 33.64
C THR A 137 31.75 17.27 33.93
N PRO A 138 31.53 18.43 34.59
CA PRO A 138 30.18 18.94 34.84
C PRO A 138 29.30 19.06 33.60
N SER A 139 29.85 19.52 32.47
CA SER A 139 29.11 19.61 31.19
C SER A 139 28.79 18.23 30.58
N GLN A 140 29.63 17.21 30.83
CA GLN A 140 29.32 15.84 30.43
C GLN A 140 28.23 15.24 31.33
N GLN A 141 28.24 15.52 32.63
CA GLN A 141 27.21 15.08 33.57
C GLN A 141 25.83 15.66 33.20
N GLU A 142 25.77 16.94 32.84
CA GLU A 142 24.52 17.58 32.40
C GLU A 142 23.98 16.93 31.11
N ARG A 143 24.83 16.73 30.10
CA ARG A 143 24.45 16.05 28.86
C ARG A 143 24.05 14.59 29.08
N HIS A 144 24.77 13.89 29.95
CA HIS A 144 24.47 12.51 30.35
C HIS A 144 23.08 12.42 30.98
N ALA A 145 22.79 13.26 31.97
CA ALA A 145 21.50 13.32 32.64
C ALA A 145 20.36 13.61 31.65
N GLU A 146 20.57 14.53 30.70
CA GLU A 146 19.57 14.83 29.68
C GLU A 146 19.31 13.65 28.74
N VAL A 147 20.35 12.94 28.30
CA VAL A 147 20.19 11.75 27.45
C VAL A 147 19.46 10.64 28.21
N VAL A 148 19.84 10.36 29.46
CA VAL A 148 19.18 9.37 30.31
C VAL A 148 17.69 9.72 30.46
N ARG A 149 17.37 10.97 30.78
CA ARG A 149 15.98 11.44 30.92
C ARG A 149 15.17 11.22 29.64
N ARG A 150 15.75 11.47 28.47
CA ARG A 150 15.08 11.23 27.17
C ARG A 150 14.87 9.74 26.91
N LEU A 151 15.84 8.90 27.25
CA LEU A 151 15.71 7.45 27.11
C LEU A 151 14.67 6.88 28.08
N ASP A 152 14.63 7.35 29.33
CA ASP A 152 13.62 6.93 30.30
C ASP A 152 12.20 7.30 29.84
N ALA A 153 12.01 8.50 29.29
CA ALA A 153 10.74 8.92 28.72
C ALA A 153 10.28 8.02 27.56
N LEU A 154 11.20 7.60 26.69
CA LEU A 154 10.92 6.66 25.60
C LEU A 154 10.63 5.24 26.10
N ILE A 155 11.37 4.77 27.10
CA ILE A 155 11.18 3.44 27.68
C ILE A 155 9.82 3.36 28.40
N ALA A 156 9.42 4.45 29.07
CA ALA A 156 8.13 4.56 29.77
C ALA A 156 6.91 4.42 28.86
N THR A 157 7.05 4.68 27.55
CA THR A 157 5.99 4.45 26.56
C THR A 157 5.58 2.97 26.47
N ASN A 158 6.35 2.02 27.03
CA ASN A 158 6.04 0.58 27.06
C ASN A 158 5.41 0.07 25.75
N VAL A 159 6.16 0.21 24.66
CA VAL A 159 5.74 -0.11 23.29
C VAL A 159 4.94 -1.44 23.20
N PRO A 160 5.36 -2.55 23.83
CA PRO A 160 4.58 -3.79 23.77
C PRO A 160 3.15 -3.65 24.29
N ALA A 161 2.95 -2.94 25.41
CA ALA A 161 1.62 -2.75 25.99
C ALA A 161 0.76 -1.79 25.16
N GLU A 162 1.36 -0.77 24.54
CA GLU A 162 0.64 0.13 23.61
C GLU A 162 0.19 -0.61 22.35
N LEU A 163 1.04 -1.49 21.79
CA LEU A 163 0.68 -2.31 20.64
C LEU A 163 -0.44 -3.31 20.97
N GLU A 164 -0.37 -3.96 22.14
CA GLU A 164 -1.42 -4.86 22.62
C GLU A 164 -2.74 -4.11 22.83
N ARG A 165 -2.70 -2.91 23.44
CA ARG A 165 -3.88 -2.07 23.61
C ARG A 165 -4.48 -1.67 22.26
N ALA A 166 -3.66 -1.17 21.33
CA ALA A 166 -4.11 -0.78 20.00
C ALA A 166 -4.75 -1.95 19.26
N TRP A 167 -4.23 -3.17 19.43
CA TRP A 167 -4.83 -4.38 18.86
C TRP A 167 -6.20 -4.69 19.46
N ASN A 168 -6.33 -4.62 20.78
CA ASN A 168 -7.58 -4.95 21.48
C ASN A 168 -8.67 -3.88 21.35
N GLU A 169 -8.28 -2.61 21.17
CA GLU A 169 -9.20 -1.48 20.96
C GLU A 169 -9.60 -1.29 19.50
N ALA A 170 -8.95 -2.00 18.56
CA ALA A 170 -9.32 -1.95 17.16
C ALA A 170 -10.81 -2.37 17.00
N PRO A 171 -11.62 -1.60 16.27
CA PRO A 171 -13.03 -1.93 16.07
C PRO A 171 -13.13 -3.32 15.44
N GLY A 172 -13.84 -4.23 16.12
CA GLY A 172 -14.22 -5.51 15.53
C GLY A 172 -15.15 -5.29 14.35
N LEU A 173 -14.93 -6.04 13.27
CA LEU A 173 -15.87 -6.16 12.15
C LEU A 173 -17.09 -6.99 12.55
#